data_AF-A0A1Q7QK40-F1
#
_entry.id   AF-A0A1Q7QK40-F1
#
_cell.length_a   1.000
_cell.length_b   1.000
_cell.length_c   1.000
_cell.angle_alpha   90.00
_cell.angle_beta   90.00
_cell.angle_gamma   90.00
#
_symmetry.space_group_name_H-M   'P 1'
#
loop_
_entity.id
_entity.type
_entity.pdbx_description
1 polymer ?
#
loop_
_entity_poly.entity_id
_entity_poly.type
_entity_poly.pdbx_seq_one_letter_code
_entity_poly.pdbx_strand_id
1 'polypeptide(L)'
;MYRRHFCLECSPFGAHNTSKTPPGTIPDAELIEHRRRRRNAKTYRYQKKQRKQLKLELMSERGGQCEACGYRGSIAALEFHHRDPRAKEFRISSMSVSRARLWLEAAKCELLCANCHRARHIATSSREQATTVGYRRRLKRRAVEHLGGLCAGCARSWPHQVFEFHHLDSTTKNFGISEDGIARSWEKTERELQKCVLLCANCHREVHAGARRIEEGLPGLAEATQPYAA
;
A
#
# COMPACT_ATOMS: atom_id res chain seq x y z
N MET A 1 42.08 -15.25 -20.02
CA MET A 1 42.75 -14.64 -18.86
C MET A 1 41.70 -14.04 -17.92
N TYR A 2 41.70 -14.46 -16.66
CA TYR A 2 40.70 -14.10 -15.65
C TYR A 2 40.69 -12.58 -15.38
N ARG A 3 39.54 -11.92 -15.55
CA ARG A 3 39.30 -10.52 -15.16
C ARG A 3 39.12 -10.41 -13.63
N ARG A 4 40.20 -10.64 -12.88
CA ARG A 4 40.22 -10.46 -11.42
C ARG A 4 40.44 -8.98 -11.16
N HIS A 5 39.57 -8.34 -10.38
CA HIS A 5 39.71 -6.91 -10.06
C HIS A 5 40.59 -6.65 -8.82
N PHE A 6 40.72 -7.63 -7.92
CA PHE A 6 41.56 -7.53 -6.72
C PHE A 6 42.64 -8.63 -6.63
N CYS A 7 43.55 -8.56 -5.65
CA CYS A 7 44.45 -9.67 -5.33
C CYS A 7 43.75 -10.66 -4.36
N LEU A 8 44.16 -11.94 -4.29
CA LEU A 8 43.49 -12.93 -3.42
C LEU A 8 43.64 -12.62 -1.92
N GLU A 9 44.78 -12.04 -1.54
CA GLU A 9 45.11 -11.65 -0.17
C GLU A 9 44.46 -10.31 0.23
N CYS A 10 44.22 -9.44 -0.75
CA CYS A 10 43.69 -8.08 -0.59
C CYS A 10 42.17 -8.03 -0.73
N SER A 11 41.52 -9.12 -1.16
CA SER A 11 40.10 -9.10 -1.47
C SER A 11 39.27 -9.15 -0.20
N PRO A 12 38.35 -8.19 0.03
CA PRO A 12 37.37 -8.30 1.12
C PRO A 12 36.35 -9.44 0.90
N PHE A 13 36.54 -10.26 -0.14
CA PHE A 13 35.74 -11.44 -0.47
C PHE A 13 36.54 -12.76 -0.39
N GLY A 14 37.79 -12.72 0.09
CA GLY A 14 38.68 -13.88 0.12
C GLY A 14 38.89 -14.47 -1.28
N ALA A 15 38.80 -15.80 -1.41
CA ALA A 15 38.94 -16.50 -2.69
C ALA A 15 37.88 -16.10 -3.75
N HIS A 16 36.80 -15.41 -3.38
CA HIS A 16 35.68 -15.04 -4.26
C HIS A 16 35.76 -13.59 -4.74
N ASN A 17 36.84 -13.28 -5.46
CA ASN A 17 37.12 -11.96 -6.01
C ASN A 17 36.34 -11.67 -7.31
N THR A 18 35.03 -11.44 -7.19
CA THR A 18 34.13 -11.20 -8.35
C THR A 18 33.20 -10.00 -8.17
N SER A 19 33.25 -9.28 -7.04
CA SER A 19 32.39 -8.12 -6.82
C SER A 19 32.91 -6.88 -7.56
N LYS A 20 32.02 -6.20 -8.28
CA LYS A 20 32.30 -4.91 -8.93
C LYS A 20 32.46 -3.75 -7.93
N THR A 21 31.93 -3.91 -6.72
CA THR A 21 31.99 -2.93 -5.64
C THR A 21 32.37 -3.62 -4.34
N PRO A 22 33.66 -3.61 -3.95
CA PRO A 22 34.09 -4.12 -2.65
C PRO A 22 33.55 -3.24 -1.51
N PRO A 23 33.22 -3.81 -0.35
CA PRO A 23 32.77 -3.04 0.81
C PRO A 23 33.89 -2.22 1.49
N GLY A 24 35.13 -2.22 0.95
CA GLY A 24 36.29 -1.62 1.57
C GLY A 24 36.84 -2.46 2.73
N THR A 25 37.69 -1.85 3.55
CA THR A 25 38.29 -2.47 4.73
C THR A 25 37.36 -2.29 5.92
N ILE A 26 36.49 -3.27 6.16
CA ILE A 26 35.56 -3.30 7.30
C ILE A 26 35.87 -4.50 8.20
N PRO A 27 35.60 -4.41 9.52
CA PRO A 27 35.80 -5.53 10.44
C PRO A 27 35.01 -6.78 10.03
N ASP A 28 35.51 -7.97 10.38
CA ASP A 28 34.90 -9.25 9.96
C ASP A 28 33.43 -9.40 10.37
N ALA A 29 33.07 -8.96 11.58
CA ALA A 29 31.68 -8.98 12.05
C ALA A 29 30.76 -8.12 11.16
N GLU A 30 31.23 -6.93 10.76
CA GLU A 30 30.48 -6.04 9.86
C GLU A 30 30.41 -6.60 8.44
N LEU A 31 31.46 -7.28 7.98
CA LEU A 31 31.49 -7.94 6.69
C LEU A 31 30.48 -9.10 6.60
N ILE A 32 30.35 -9.88 7.67
CA ILE A 32 29.34 -10.96 7.78
C ILE A 32 27.93 -10.36 7.69
N GLU A 33 27.65 -9.31 8.45
CA GLU A 33 26.34 -8.65 8.43
C GLU A 33 26.05 -7.97 7.08
N HIS A 34 27.06 -7.32 6.47
CA HIS A 34 26.95 -6.76 5.12
C HIS A 34 26.58 -7.84 4.09
N ARG A 35 27.24 -9.01 4.13
CA ARG A 35 26.95 -10.15 3.26
C ARG A 35 25.54 -10.70 3.52
N ARG A 36 25.13 -10.81 4.78
CA ARG A 36 23.77 -11.22 5.19
C ARG A 36 22.71 -10.26 4.63
N ARG A 37 22.88 -8.95 4.81
CA ARG A 37 21.99 -7.92 4.27
C ARG A 37 21.89 -7.98 2.75
N ARG A 38 23.00 -8.14 2.04
CA ARG A 38 23.00 -8.29 0.57
C ARG A 38 22.29 -9.55 0.10
N ARG A 39 22.52 -10.69 0.76
CA ARG A 39 21.82 -11.95 0.47
C ARG A 39 20.31 -11.80 0.70
N ASN A 40 19.92 -11.25 1.84
CA ASN A 40 18.52 -11.00 2.18
C ASN A 40 17.87 -10.03 1.18
N ALA A 41 18.56 -8.97 0.77
CA ALA A 41 18.08 -8.03 -0.24
C ALA A 41 17.89 -8.69 -1.61
N LYS A 42 18.82 -9.56 -2.04
CA LYS A 42 18.68 -10.34 -3.29
C LYS A 42 17.46 -11.24 -3.24
N THR A 43 17.31 -12.02 -2.16
CA THR A 43 16.16 -12.90 -1.94
C THR A 43 14.85 -12.11 -1.89
N TYR A 44 14.82 -11.00 -1.17
CA TYR A 44 13.66 -10.11 -1.09
C TYR A 44 13.25 -9.57 -2.46
N ARG A 45 14.20 -9.07 -3.27
CA ARG A 45 13.93 -8.57 -4.63
C ARG A 45 13.37 -9.67 -5.53
N TYR A 46 13.94 -10.88 -5.45
CA TYR A 46 13.45 -12.04 -6.19
C TYR A 46 12.02 -12.40 -5.79
N GLN A 47 11.74 -12.56 -4.49
CA GLN A 47 10.40 -12.86 -3.99
C GLN A 47 9.39 -11.77 -4.35
N LYS A 48 9.78 -10.48 -4.27
CA LYS A 48 8.95 -9.35 -4.68
C LYS A 48 8.56 -9.42 -6.16
N LYS A 49 9.52 -9.76 -7.03
CA LYS A 49 9.27 -9.96 -8.47
C LYS A 49 8.32 -11.13 -8.72
N GLN A 50 8.55 -12.27 -8.07
CA GLN A 50 7.71 -13.47 -8.22
C GLN A 50 6.27 -13.22 -7.73
N ARG A 51 6.09 -12.59 -6.57
CA ARG A 51 4.76 -12.23 -6.06
C ARG A 51 4.00 -11.28 -6.99
N LYS A 52 4.69 -10.31 -7.60
CA LYS A 52 4.10 -9.42 -8.60
C LYS A 52 3.62 -10.22 -9.81
N GLN A 53 4.45 -11.13 -10.32
CA GLN A 53 4.13 -11.95 -11.48
C GLN A 53 2.93 -12.87 -11.23
N LEU A 54 2.93 -13.62 -10.13
CA LEU A 54 1.82 -14.50 -9.76
C LEU A 54 0.51 -13.72 -9.55
N LYS A 55 0.59 -12.53 -8.93
CA LYS A 55 -0.57 -11.66 -8.77
C LYS A 55 -1.15 -11.24 -10.13
N LEU A 56 -0.31 -10.92 -11.12
CA LEU A 56 -0.76 -10.56 -12.47
C LEU A 56 -1.45 -11.73 -13.17
N GLU A 57 -0.89 -12.94 -13.07
CA GLU A 57 -1.47 -14.14 -13.66
C GLU A 57 -2.85 -14.45 -13.09
N LEU A 58 -3.00 -14.46 -11.75
CA LEU A 58 -4.29 -14.68 -11.10
C LEU A 58 -5.35 -13.65 -11.48
N MET A 59 -4.93 -12.39 -11.66
CA MET A 59 -5.84 -11.32 -12.09
C MET A 59 -6.26 -11.49 -13.54
N SER A 60 -5.33 -11.88 -14.42
CA SER A 60 -5.59 -12.13 -15.83
C SER A 60 -6.56 -13.30 -16.03
N GLU A 61 -6.39 -14.39 -15.29
CA GLU A 61 -7.31 -15.55 -15.34
C GLU A 61 -8.75 -15.18 -14.95
N ARG A 62 -8.93 -14.09 -14.18
CA ARG A 62 -10.24 -13.56 -13.78
C ARG A 62 -10.72 -12.39 -14.66
N GLY A 63 -10.14 -12.23 -15.84
CA GLY A 63 -10.54 -11.21 -16.80
C GLY A 63 -10.02 -9.80 -16.54
N GLY A 64 -9.15 -9.61 -15.53
CA GLY A 64 -8.43 -8.35 -15.32
C GLY A 64 -9.31 -7.15 -14.97
N GLN A 65 -10.54 -7.38 -14.51
CA GLN A 65 -11.51 -6.33 -14.20
C GLN A 65 -12.21 -6.60 -12.88
N CYS A 66 -12.79 -5.55 -12.28
CA CYS A 66 -13.65 -5.72 -11.12
C CYS A 66 -14.92 -6.51 -11.49
N GLU A 67 -15.15 -7.64 -10.82
CA GLU A 67 -16.33 -8.49 -10.99
C GLU A 67 -17.63 -7.80 -10.56
N ALA A 68 -17.57 -6.77 -9.69
CA ALA A 68 -18.76 -6.06 -9.20
C ALA A 68 -19.16 -4.82 -10.03
N CYS A 69 -18.19 -4.08 -10.59
CA CYS A 69 -18.47 -2.81 -11.28
C CYS A 69 -17.79 -2.63 -12.64
N GLY A 70 -17.05 -3.64 -13.11
CA GLY A 70 -16.39 -3.60 -14.42
C GLY A 70 -15.17 -2.67 -14.51
N TYR A 71 -14.67 -2.11 -13.40
CA TYR A 71 -13.46 -1.27 -13.40
C TYR A 71 -12.26 -2.03 -14.02
N ARG A 72 -11.67 -1.44 -15.07
CA ARG A 72 -10.55 -1.95 -15.89
C ARG A 72 -9.32 -1.02 -15.90
N GLY A 73 -9.23 -0.10 -14.95
CA GLY A 73 -8.15 0.90 -14.92
C GLY A 73 -6.79 0.30 -14.59
N SER A 74 -6.25 0.60 -13.41
CA SER A 74 -4.98 0.04 -12.96
C SER A 74 -5.17 -1.28 -12.23
N ILE A 75 -4.36 -2.27 -12.58
CA ILE A 75 -4.20 -3.53 -11.85
C ILE A 75 -3.83 -3.27 -10.37
N ALA A 76 -3.14 -2.16 -10.09
CA ALA A 76 -2.79 -1.78 -8.71
C ALA A 76 -4.02 -1.53 -7.83
N ALA A 77 -5.14 -1.10 -8.44
CA ALA A 77 -6.40 -0.88 -7.77
C ALA A 77 -7.26 -2.15 -7.66
N LEU A 78 -6.83 -3.30 -8.18
CA LEU A 78 -7.55 -4.57 -8.06
C LEU A 78 -7.05 -5.38 -6.84
N GLU A 79 -7.99 -5.99 -6.12
CA GLU A 79 -7.79 -6.75 -4.89
C GLU A 79 -8.65 -8.02 -4.87
N PHE A 80 -8.13 -9.09 -4.27
CA PHE A 80 -8.88 -10.34 -4.07
C PHE A 80 -9.70 -10.25 -2.79
N HIS A 81 -11.02 -10.35 -2.92
CA HIS A 81 -11.95 -10.45 -1.80
C HIS A 81 -12.35 -11.91 -1.60
N HIS A 82 -12.27 -12.44 -0.37
CA HIS A 82 -12.80 -13.78 -0.10
C HIS A 82 -14.32 -13.70 0.00
N ARG A 83 -15.02 -14.50 -0.80
CA ARG A 83 -16.50 -14.53 -0.80
C ARG A 83 -17.06 -14.94 0.56
N ASP A 84 -16.40 -15.92 1.18
CA ASP A 84 -16.60 -16.28 2.59
C ASP A 84 -15.28 -16.07 3.36
N PRO A 85 -15.23 -15.09 4.29
CA PRO A 85 -14.06 -14.86 5.13
C PRO A 85 -13.68 -16.04 6.04
N ARG A 86 -14.59 -16.99 6.31
CA ARG A 86 -14.37 -18.18 7.14
C ARG A 86 -13.75 -19.33 6.36
N ALA A 87 -13.93 -19.37 5.04
CA ALA A 87 -13.40 -20.42 4.16
C ALA A 87 -11.94 -20.20 3.73
N LYS A 88 -11.36 -19.04 4.05
CA LYS A 88 -9.98 -18.70 3.68
C LYS A 88 -8.97 -19.44 4.55
N GLU A 89 -7.94 -19.98 3.94
CA GLU A 89 -6.77 -20.50 4.65
C GLU A 89 -5.73 -19.41 4.87
N PHE A 90 -5.57 -18.49 3.93
CA PHE A 90 -4.57 -17.42 3.99
C PHE A 90 -4.95 -16.24 3.08
N ARG A 91 -4.35 -15.06 3.31
CA ARG A 91 -4.54 -13.94 2.38
C ARG A 91 -3.62 -14.13 1.17
N ILE A 92 -4.16 -13.95 -0.03
CA ILE A 92 -3.41 -14.03 -1.31
C ILE A 92 -2.14 -13.13 -1.30
N SER A 93 -2.15 -12.03 -0.54
CA SER A 93 -1.02 -11.08 -0.47
C SER A 93 0.04 -11.38 0.60
N SER A 94 -0.20 -12.30 1.55
CA SER A 94 0.58 -12.37 2.79
C SER A 94 1.65 -13.47 2.86
N MET A 95 1.67 -14.47 1.96
CA MET A 95 2.54 -15.63 2.12
C MET A 95 3.18 -16.13 0.82
N SER A 96 4.37 -16.72 0.94
CA SER A 96 5.00 -17.51 -0.13
C SER A 96 4.52 -18.97 0.01
N VAL A 97 3.45 -19.32 -0.69
CA VAL A 97 2.92 -20.70 -0.78
C VAL A 97 3.22 -21.28 -2.16
N SER A 98 3.02 -22.60 -2.34
CA SER A 98 3.12 -23.22 -3.66
C SER A 98 2.08 -22.64 -4.63
N ARG A 99 2.38 -22.64 -5.93
CA ARG A 99 1.42 -22.21 -6.97
C ARG A 99 0.07 -22.91 -6.81
N ALA A 100 0.06 -24.24 -6.69
CA ALA A 100 -1.18 -24.99 -6.58
C ALA A 100 -2.08 -24.48 -5.43
N ARG A 101 -1.51 -24.27 -4.22
CA ARG A 101 -2.26 -23.74 -3.08
C ARG A 101 -2.75 -22.31 -3.32
N LEU A 102 -1.92 -21.47 -3.92
CA LEU A 102 -2.29 -20.08 -4.22
C LEU A 102 -3.50 -20.01 -5.17
N TRP A 103 -3.55 -20.88 -6.19
CA TRP A 103 -4.67 -20.94 -7.14
C TRP A 103 -5.94 -21.48 -6.48
N LEU A 104 -5.83 -22.52 -5.65
CA LEU A 104 -6.96 -23.05 -4.88
C LEU A 104 -7.56 -21.98 -3.96
N GLU A 105 -6.73 -21.19 -3.29
CA GLU A 105 -7.22 -20.09 -2.45
C GLU A 105 -7.82 -18.95 -3.29
N ALA A 106 -7.20 -18.61 -4.42
CA ALA A 106 -7.70 -17.58 -5.32
C ALA A 106 -9.06 -17.96 -5.94
N ALA A 107 -9.36 -19.25 -6.10
CA ALA A 107 -10.67 -19.73 -6.56
C ALA A 107 -11.81 -19.34 -5.59
N LYS A 108 -11.52 -19.22 -4.29
CA LYS A 108 -12.47 -18.79 -3.25
C LYS A 108 -12.73 -17.28 -3.25
N CYS A 109 -11.98 -16.53 -4.05
CA CYS A 109 -12.07 -15.07 -4.09
C CYS A 109 -13.03 -14.56 -5.19
N GLU A 110 -13.33 -13.27 -5.15
CA GLU A 110 -13.78 -12.44 -6.27
C GLU A 110 -12.73 -11.32 -6.48
N LEU A 111 -12.50 -10.92 -7.71
CA LEU A 111 -11.59 -9.84 -8.07
C LEU A 111 -12.36 -8.52 -8.06
N LEU A 112 -12.06 -7.63 -7.10
CA LEU A 112 -12.76 -6.35 -6.95
C LEU A 112 -11.78 -5.19 -7.10
N CYS A 113 -12.25 -4.03 -7.56
CA CYS A 113 -11.49 -2.80 -7.37
C CYS A 113 -11.48 -2.41 -5.88
N ALA A 114 -10.48 -1.66 -5.45
CA ALA A 114 -10.28 -1.27 -4.05
C ALA A 114 -11.51 -0.55 -3.46
N ASN A 115 -12.23 0.25 -4.27
CA ASN A 115 -13.49 0.87 -3.86
C ASN A 115 -14.57 -0.19 -3.55
N CYS A 116 -14.82 -1.13 -4.46
CA CYS A 116 -15.79 -2.22 -4.27
C CYS A 116 -15.38 -3.17 -3.14
N HIS A 117 -14.09 -3.46 -3.03
CA HIS A 117 -13.55 -4.30 -1.97
C HIS A 117 -13.82 -3.70 -0.58
N ARG A 118 -13.58 -2.39 -0.41
CA ARG A 118 -13.92 -1.68 0.83
C ARG A 118 -15.42 -1.67 1.08
N ALA A 119 -16.25 -1.40 0.06
CA ALA A 119 -17.71 -1.47 0.14
C ALA A 119 -18.19 -2.83 0.68
N ARG A 120 -17.61 -3.92 0.20
CA ARG A 120 -17.96 -5.29 0.62
C ARG A 120 -17.65 -5.53 2.10
N HIS A 121 -16.45 -5.15 2.58
CA HIS A 121 -16.10 -5.28 4.00
C HIS A 121 -17.04 -4.50 4.94
N ILE A 122 -17.57 -3.36 4.48
CA ILE A 122 -18.53 -2.55 5.25
C ILE A 122 -19.86 -3.28 5.35
N ALA A 123 -20.37 -3.80 4.22
CA ALA A 123 -21.64 -4.53 4.18
C ALA A 123 -21.63 -5.79 5.04
N THR A 124 -20.47 -6.47 5.12
CA THR A 124 -20.31 -7.70 5.92
C THR A 124 -20.02 -7.45 7.40
N SER A 125 -19.59 -6.24 7.79
CA SER A 125 -19.39 -5.92 9.21
C SER A 125 -20.75 -5.72 9.86
N SER A 126 -21.15 -6.66 10.74
CA SER A 126 -22.40 -6.59 11.51
C SER A 126 -22.55 -5.23 12.21
N ARG A 127 -23.79 -4.75 12.25
CA ARG A 127 -24.21 -3.51 12.93
C ARG A 127 -24.10 -3.67 14.44
N GLU A 128 -22.91 -3.88 14.99
CA GLU A 128 -22.74 -3.95 16.45
C GLU A 128 -21.29 -3.70 16.85
N GLN A 129 -21.04 -2.47 17.33
CA GLN A 129 -20.49 -2.20 18.67
C GLN A 129 -20.22 -0.70 18.81
N ALA A 130 -20.91 -0.09 19.76
CA ALA A 130 -20.73 1.29 20.20
C ALA A 130 -19.44 1.42 21.04
N THR A 131 -18.27 1.35 20.39
CA THR A 131 -16.95 1.54 21.00
C THR A 131 -16.04 2.41 20.10
N THR A 132 -14.74 2.49 20.42
CA THR A 132 -13.66 3.20 19.68
C THR A 132 -13.74 3.11 18.15
N VAL A 133 -14.30 2.02 17.60
CA VAL A 133 -14.55 1.85 16.16
C VAL A 133 -15.55 2.88 15.63
N GLY A 134 -16.65 3.12 16.35
CA GLY A 134 -17.65 4.14 16.01
C GLY A 134 -17.08 5.56 16.08
N TYR A 135 -16.26 5.84 17.09
CA TYR A 135 -15.55 7.12 17.21
C TYR A 135 -14.60 7.37 16.03
N ARG A 136 -13.74 6.39 15.68
CA ARG A 136 -12.85 6.48 14.51
C ARG A 136 -13.61 6.66 13.19
N ARG A 137 -14.76 6.01 13.04
CA ARG A 137 -15.65 6.19 11.87
C ARG A 137 -16.20 7.62 11.79
N ARG A 138 -16.66 8.19 12.90
CA ARG A 138 -17.13 9.59 12.96
C ARG A 138 -16.01 10.58 12.63
N LEU A 139 -14.83 10.39 13.19
CA LEU A 139 -13.68 11.24 12.88
C LEU A 139 -13.24 11.14 11.41
N LYS A 140 -13.21 9.92 10.85
CA LYS A 140 -12.92 9.74 9.42
C LYS A 140 -13.95 10.47 8.55
N ARG A 141 -15.24 10.38 8.91
CA ARG A 141 -16.30 11.11 8.20
C ARG A 141 -16.07 12.62 8.27
N ARG A 142 -15.85 13.18 9.46
CA ARG A 142 -15.56 14.61 9.67
C ARG A 142 -14.34 15.06 8.86
N ALA A 143 -13.29 14.25 8.82
CA ALA A 143 -12.08 14.54 8.03
C ALA A 143 -12.32 14.48 6.52
N VAL A 144 -13.16 13.56 6.03
CA VAL A 144 -13.58 13.50 4.63
C VAL A 144 -14.40 14.74 4.26
N GLU A 145 -15.34 15.14 5.12
CA GLU A 145 -16.17 16.35 4.94
C GLU A 145 -15.32 17.62 4.94
N HIS A 146 -14.32 17.72 5.84
CA HIS A 146 -13.38 18.83 5.92
C HIS A 146 -12.55 18.98 4.64
N LEU A 147 -12.23 17.88 3.95
CA LEU A 147 -11.57 17.88 2.64
C LEU A 147 -12.56 17.88 1.46
N GLY A 148 -13.80 18.35 1.68
CA GLY A 148 -14.80 18.55 0.62
C GLY A 148 -15.47 17.29 0.07
N GLY A 149 -15.13 16.08 0.55
CA GLY A 149 -15.83 14.84 0.20
C GLY A 149 -15.70 14.38 -1.26
N LEU A 150 -14.81 14.97 -2.04
CA LEU A 150 -14.53 14.62 -3.43
C LEU A 150 -13.14 14.01 -3.58
N CYS A 151 -13.01 13.02 -4.45
CA CYS A 151 -11.70 12.46 -4.79
C CYS A 151 -10.90 13.45 -5.64
N ALA A 152 -9.73 13.89 -5.20
CA ALA A 152 -8.82 14.74 -5.98
C ALA A 152 -8.37 14.08 -7.29
N GLY A 153 -8.38 12.74 -7.36
CA GLY A 153 -7.97 12.00 -8.56
C GLY A 153 -9.06 11.84 -9.63
N CYS A 154 -10.34 11.73 -9.26
CA CYS A 154 -11.43 11.50 -10.22
C CYS A 154 -12.65 12.41 -10.05
N ALA A 155 -12.59 13.39 -9.16
CA ALA A 155 -13.64 14.36 -8.84
C ALA A 155 -15.01 13.76 -8.42
N ARG A 156 -15.06 12.48 -8.07
CA ARG A 156 -16.30 11.80 -7.64
C ARG A 156 -16.39 11.73 -6.11
N SER A 157 -17.62 11.81 -5.61
CA SER A 157 -17.95 11.48 -4.22
C SER A 157 -18.06 9.97 -4.03
N TRP A 158 -17.76 9.52 -2.82
CA TRP A 158 -17.85 8.12 -2.41
C TRP A 158 -18.29 8.03 -0.95
N PRO A 159 -18.78 6.88 -0.47
CA PRO A 159 -18.93 6.65 0.95
C PRO A 159 -17.60 6.90 1.69
N HIS A 160 -17.64 7.64 2.81
CA HIS A 160 -16.44 8.07 3.57
C HIS A 160 -15.43 6.95 3.85
N GLN A 161 -15.88 5.70 3.94
CA GLN A 161 -15.04 4.53 4.20
C GLN A 161 -14.11 4.18 3.02
N VAL A 162 -14.50 4.51 1.79
CA VAL A 162 -13.74 4.25 0.56
C VAL A 162 -12.56 5.22 0.41
N PHE A 163 -12.66 6.40 1.01
CA PHE A 163 -11.60 7.40 0.93
C PHE A 163 -10.36 7.05 1.75
N GLU A 164 -9.21 7.49 1.26
CA GLU A 164 -7.88 7.39 1.87
C GLU A 164 -7.22 8.77 1.82
N PHE A 165 -6.54 9.15 2.90
CA PHE A 165 -5.77 10.39 2.98
C PHE A 165 -4.37 10.15 2.43
N HIS A 166 -4.00 10.89 1.39
CA HIS A 166 -2.72 10.78 0.72
C HIS A 166 -1.87 12.03 0.98
N HIS A 167 -0.72 11.87 1.62
CA HIS A 167 0.25 12.95 1.76
C HIS A 167 0.92 13.22 0.40
N LEU A 168 0.89 14.48 -0.05
CA LEU A 168 1.60 14.92 -1.26
C LEU A 168 3.11 14.79 -1.09
N ASP A 169 3.60 15.15 0.10
CA ASP A 169 4.98 14.92 0.51
C ASP A 169 5.02 14.09 1.80
N SER A 170 5.41 12.82 1.65
CA SER A 170 5.53 11.87 2.76
C SER A 170 6.63 12.20 3.78
N THR A 171 7.54 13.14 3.47
CA THR A 171 8.61 13.57 4.38
C THR A 171 8.16 14.65 5.36
N THR A 172 7.06 15.35 5.05
CA THR A 172 6.51 16.43 5.88
C THR A 172 5.44 15.96 6.87
N LYS A 173 5.09 14.67 6.85
CA LYS A 173 4.07 14.11 7.73
C LYS A 173 4.57 14.02 9.17
N ASN A 174 3.70 14.38 10.11
CA ASN A 174 3.99 14.15 11.54
C ASN A 174 3.51 12.76 11.97
N PHE A 175 2.43 12.26 11.37
CA PHE A 175 1.86 10.92 11.62
C PHE A 175 0.96 10.48 10.45
N GLY A 176 0.73 9.18 10.30
CA GLY A 176 -0.17 8.64 9.28
C GLY A 176 -1.62 8.65 9.75
N ILE A 177 -2.47 9.53 9.22
CA ILE A 177 -3.91 9.58 9.56
C ILE A 177 -4.60 8.21 9.35
N SER A 178 -4.20 7.48 8.30
CA SER A 178 -4.74 6.15 7.97
C SER A 178 -4.06 5.00 8.72
N GLU A 179 -2.83 5.18 9.19
CA GLU A 179 -1.97 4.12 9.79
C GLU A 179 -1.98 4.18 11.32
N ASP A 180 -1.77 5.36 11.89
CA ASP A 180 -1.72 5.63 13.34
C ASP A 180 -3.12 5.94 13.93
N GLY A 181 -4.08 6.24 13.05
CA GLY A 181 -5.46 6.56 13.41
C GLY A 181 -5.63 7.98 13.97
N ILE A 182 -6.88 8.44 13.99
CA ILE A 182 -7.26 9.79 14.44
C ILE A 182 -7.51 9.80 15.96
N ALA A 183 -6.56 9.35 16.77
CA ALA A 183 -6.68 9.38 18.24
C ALA A 183 -6.03 10.65 18.83
N ARG A 184 -6.11 11.78 18.11
CA ARG A 184 -5.50 13.07 18.48
C ARG A 184 -6.59 14.14 18.57
N SER A 185 -6.24 15.29 19.15
CA SER A 185 -7.15 16.45 19.14
C SER A 185 -7.50 16.83 17.70
N TRP A 186 -8.66 17.47 17.52
CA TRP A 186 -9.12 17.84 16.20
C TRP A 186 -8.15 18.80 15.51
N GLU A 187 -7.59 19.76 16.24
CA GLU A 187 -6.67 20.79 15.73
C GLU A 187 -5.34 20.17 15.25
N LYS A 188 -4.89 19.07 15.88
CA LYS A 188 -3.71 18.32 15.39
C LYS A 188 -4.06 17.52 14.15
N THR A 189 -5.27 16.98 14.08
CA THR A 189 -5.75 16.23 12.91
C THR A 189 -5.92 17.15 11.70
N GLU A 190 -6.54 18.31 11.88
CA GLU A 190 -6.76 19.33 10.86
C GLU A 190 -5.45 19.81 10.23
N ARG A 191 -4.45 20.16 11.05
CA ARG A 191 -3.12 20.54 10.56
C ARG A 191 -2.43 19.46 9.74
N GLU A 192 -2.69 18.18 10.03
CA GLU A 192 -2.14 17.09 9.25
C GLU A 192 -2.96 16.84 7.97
N LEU A 193 -4.29 17.04 8.02
CA LEU A 193 -5.17 16.98 6.84
C LEU A 193 -4.83 18.04 5.80
N GLN A 194 -4.36 19.22 6.20
CA GLN A 194 -3.89 20.28 5.29
C GLN A 194 -2.70 19.84 4.40
N LYS A 195 -1.98 18.79 4.78
CA LYS A 195 -0.88 18.19 3.99
C LYS A 195 -1.35 17.03 3.12
N CYS A 196 -2.62 16.67 3.21
CA CYS A 196 -3.21 15.53 2.55
C CYS A 196 -4.15 15.98 1.43
N VAL A 197 -4.27 15.12 0.42
CA VAL A 197 -5.36 15.15 -0.55
C VAL A 197 -6.26 13.94 -0.33
N LEU A 198 -7.55 14.13 -0.60
CA LEU A 198 -8.55 13.09 -0.45
C LEU A 198 -8.62 12.23 -1.72
N LEU A 199 -8.37 10.92 -1.63
CA LEU A 199 -8.45 10.01 -2.77
C LEU A 199 -9.38 8.83 -2.49
N CYS A 200 -10.19 8.43 -3.46
CA CYS A 200 -10.84 7.13 -3.39
C CYS A 200 -9.78 6.03 -3.45
N ALA A 201 -10.07 4.86 -2.87
CA ALA A 201 -9.10 3.78 -2.77
C ALA A 201 -8.48 3.40 -4.13
N ASN A 202 -9.26 3.39 -5.22
CA ASN A 202 -8.73 3.13 -6.56
C ASN A 202 -7.67 4.16 -6.97
N CYS A 203 -7.99 5.46 -6.90
CA CYS A 203 -7.05 6.53 -7.26
C CYS A 203 -5.82 6.53 -6.35
N HIS A 204 -5.98 6.24 -5.05
CA HIS A 204 -4.85 6.14 -4.13
C HIS A 204 -3.89 5.01 -4.56
N ARG A 205 -4.41 3.83 -4.94
CA ARG A 205 -3.55 2.74 -5.45
C ARG A 205 -2.89 3.07 -6.78
N GLU A 206 -3.60 3.76 -7.67
CA GLU A 206 -3.03 4.22 -8.94
C GLU A 206 -1.85 5.17 -8.72
N VAL A 207 -1.95 6.08 -7.74
CA VAL A 207 -0.88 7.03 -7.40
C VAL A 207 0.34 6.33 -6.82
N HIS A 208 0.17 5.43 -5.85
CA HIS A 208 1.29 4.61 -5.33
C HIS A 208 1.95 3.73 -6.39
N ALA A 209 1.19 3.36 -7.43
CA ALA A 209 1.71 2.61 -8.56
C ALA A 209 2.34 3.47 -9.66
N GLY A 210 2.28 4.80 -9.54
CA GLY A 210 2.72 5.74 -10.59
C GLY A 210 1.82 5.75 -11.84
N ALA A 211 0.64 5.14 -11.78
CA ALA A 211 -0.34 5.08 -12.87
C ALA A 211 -1.24 6.33 -12.93
N ARG A 212 -1.26 7.13 -11.85
CA ARG A 212 -1.94 8.42 -11.77
C ARG A 212 -1.00 9.43 -11.11
N ARG A 213 -0.98 10.64 -11.64
CA ARG A 213 -0.37 11.81 -11.00
C ARG A 213 -1.48 12.68 -10.40
N ILE A 214 -1.16 13.38 -9.32
CA ILE A 214 -2.04 14.38 -8.71
C ILE A 214 -1.34 15.72 -8.90
N GLU A 215 -2.07 16.70 -9.44
CA GLU A 215 -1.59 18.07 -9.57
C GLU A 215 -1.93 18.86 -8.29
N GLU A 216 -1.07 19.81 -7.93
CA GLU A 216 -1.31 20.75 -6.84
C GLU A 216 -2.48 21.69 -7.22
N GLY A 217 -3.39 21.95 -6.28
CA GLY A 217 -4.57 22.81 -6.51
C GLY A 217 -5.87 22.11 -6.94
N LEU A 218 -5.89 20.77 -7.00
CA LEU A 218 -7.10 19.99 -7.30
C LEU A 218 -8.09 19.96 -6.11
N PRO A 219 -9.41 19.76 -6.36
CA PRO A 219 -10.44 19.74 -5.32
C PRO A 219 -10.12 18.70 -4.23
N GLY A 220 -10.29 19.10 -2.97
CA GLY A 220 -10.02 18.26 -1.80
C GLY A 220 -8.78 18.65 -0.98
N LEU A 221 -8.18 19.81 -1.27
CA LEU A 221 -7.43 20.58 -0.27
C LEU A 221 -8.44 21.31 0.61
N ALA A 222 -8.26 21.27 1.94
CA ALA A 222 -9.01 22.19 2.79
C ALA A 222 -8.72 23.61 2.25
N GLU A 223 -9.77 24.39 1.93
CA GLU A 223 -9.59 25.83 1.79
C GLU A 223 -8.89 26.34 3.06
N ALA A 224 -8.14 27.44 2.97
CA ALA A 224 -7.57 28.08 4.14
C ALA A 224 -8.71 28.61 5.03
N THR A 225 -9.33 27.73 5.81
CA THR A 225 -10.40 28.08 6.72
C THR A 225 -9.78 28.85 7.87
N GLN A 226 -10.37 30.01 8.17
CA GLN A 226 -10.03 30.80 9.35
C GLN A 226 -9.97 29.89 10.59
N PRO A 227 -9.02 30.14 11.51
CA PRO A 227 -8.90 29.33 12.72
C PRO A 227 -10.25 29.27 13.43
N TYR A 228 -10.67 28.05 13.76
CA TYR A 228 -11.93 27.79 14.48
C TYR A 228 -11.91 28.55 15.80
N ALA A 229 -12.86 29.49 15.97
CA ALA A 229 -13.05 30.18 17.24
C ALA A 229 -13.42 29.16 18.32
N ALA A 230 -12.77 29.27 19.48
CA ALA A 230 -12.89 28.37 20.63
C ALA A 230 -14.32 28.26 21.17
#